data_AF-A0A835IXV7-F1
#
_entry.id   AF-A0A835IXV7-F1
#
_cell.length_a   1.000
_cell.length_b   1.000
_cell.length_c   1.000
_cell.angle_alpha   90.00
_cell.angle_beta   90.00
_cell.angle_gamma   90.00
#
_symmetry.space_group_name_H-M   'P 1'
#
loop_
_entity.id
_entity.type
_entity.pdbx_description
1 polymer ?
#
loop_
_entity_poly.entity_id
_entity_poly.type
_entity_poly.pdbx_seq_one_letter_code
_entity_poly.pdbx_strand_id
1 'polypeptide(L)'
;MEKGELVTDDLVVGIIDEEAIMSERFILDGLPRTVVQVEKLDEMLEKQGTKVDKVLNFTIFDSFLEERITSSWVHPSSGRTYQTNMHVPKVSGVDDVSYFDFSILAF
;
A
#
# COMPACT_ATOMS: atom_id res chain seq x y z
N MET A 1 -13.72 4.91 14.95
CA MET A 1 -12.24 4.80 15.01
C MET A 1 -11.67 6.04 15.70
N GLU A 2 -12.09 6.36 16.93
CA GLU A 2 -11.87 7.68 17.56
C GLU A 2 -10.86 7.65 18.73
N LYS A 3 -10.43 6.45 19.16
CA LYS A 3 -9.56 6.24 20.34
C LYS A 3 -8.08 6.03 20.04
N GLY A 4 -7.68 5.95 18.75
CA GLY A 4 -6.29 5.68 18.37
C GLY A 4 -5.77 4.30 18.78
N GLU A 5 -6.67 3.33 18.97
CA GLU A 5 -6.31 1.96 19.33
C GLU A 5 -5.65 1.24 18.15
N LEU A 6 -4.75 0.29 18.46
CA LEU A 6 -4.11 -0.55 17.45
C LEU A 6 -5.15 -1.44 16.78
N VAL A 7 -5.07 -1.53 15.46
CA VAL A 7 -5.85 -2.49 14.68
C VAL A 7 -5.32 -3.90 15.01
N THR A 8 -6.19 -4.79 15.44
CA THR A 8 -5.82 -6.17 15.80
C THR A 8 -5.63 -7.02 14.54
N ASP A 9 -4.76 -8.03 14.62
CA ASP A 9 -4.52 -8.96 13.51
C ASP A 9 -5.80 -9.68 13.06
N ASP A 10 -6.69 -10.03 14.01
CA ASP A 10 -7.99 -10.63 13.70
C ASP A 10 -8.88 -9.72 12.85
N LEU A 11 -8.91 -8.43 13.17
CA LEU A 11 -9.69 -7.46 12.42
C LEU A 11 -9.14 -7.30 10.99
N VAL A 12 -7.80 -7.26 10.85
CA VAL A 12 -7.15 -7.17 9.54
C VAL A 12 -7.47 -8.37 8.67
N VAL A 13 -7.33 -9.60 9.19
CA VAL A 13 -7.62 -10.82 8.42
C VAL A 13 -9.12 -10.94 8.12
N GLY A 14 -10.00 -10.55 9.03
CA GLY A 14 -11.44 -10.53 8.78
C GLY A 14 -11.83 -9.62 7.62
N ILE A 15 -11.23 -8.43 7.51
CA ILE A 15 -11.45 -7.52 6.36
C ILE A 15 -10.96 -8.16 5.05
N ILE A 16 -9.82 -8.88 5.07
CA ILE A 16 -9.33 -9.58 3.89
C ILE A 16 -10.28 -10.70 3.47
N ASP A 17 -10.80 -11.48 4.42
CA ASP A 17 -11.73 -12.59 4.16
C ASP A 17 -12.99 -12.09 3.45
N GLU A 18 -13.59 -11.01 3.95
CA GLU A 18 -14.79 -10.38 3.37
C GLU A 18 -14.55 -9.90 1.93
N GLU A 19 -13.41 -9.26 1.66
CA GLU A 19 -13.05 -8.75 0.32
C GLU A 19 -12.61 -9.86 -0.64
N ALA A 20 -11.89 -10.87 -0.15
CA ALA A 20 -11.42 -12.00 -0.95
C ALA A 20 -12.57 -12.84 -1.50
N ILE A 21 -13.65 -13.01 -0.73
CA ILE A 21 -14.86 -13.73 -1.18
C ILE A 21 -15.50 -13.05 -2.41
N MET A 22 -15.37 -11.73 -2.53
CA MET A 22 -15.95 -10.98 -3.65
C MET A 22 -15.11 -11.04 -4.94
N SER A 23 -13.83 -11.45 -4.86
CA SER A 23 -12.89 -11.41 -5.99
C SER A 23 -12.12 -12.73 -6.14
N GLU A 24 -12.25 -13.41 -7.29
CA GLU A 24 -11.52 -14.67 -7.56
C GLU A 24 -9.99 -14.52 -7.53
N ARG A 25 -9.47 -13.29 -7.65
CA ARG A 25 -8.04 -12.97 -7.67
C ARG A 25 -7.81 -11.63 -6.98
N PHE A 26 -6.84 -11.57 -6.08
CA PHE A 26 -6.47 -10.34 -5.37
C PHE A 26 -4.95 -10.23 -5.20
N ILE A 27 -4.51 -9.01 -4.90
CA ILE A 27 -3.12 -8.71 -4.51
C ILE A 27 -3.19 -8.13 -3.11
N LEU A 28 -2.49 -8.75 -2.17
CA LEU A 28 -2.29 -8.18 -0.84
C LEU A 28 -1.06 -7.27 -0.88
N ASP A 29 -1.28 -5.97 -0.68
CA ASP A 29 -0.21 -4.98 -0.61
C ASP A 29 0.00 -4.54 0.84
N GLY A 30 1.23 -4.69 1.33
CA GLY A 30 1.59 -4.35 2.70
C GLY A 30 1.06 -5.30 3.77
N LEU A 31 0.53 -6.46 3.40
CA LEU A 31 0.10 -7.55 4.29
C LEU A 31 0.50 -8.91 3.69
N PRO A 32 0.73 -9.93 4.52
CA PRO A 32 0.90 -9.89 5.98
C PRO A 32 2.26 -9.28 6.40
N ARG A 33 2.32 -8.66 7.59
CA ARG A 33 3.52 -8.04 8.19
C ARG A 33 4.12 -8.82 9.37
N THR A 34 3.33 -9.70 9.99
CA THR A 34 3.75 -10.51 11.15
C THR A 34 3.55 -11.99 10.85
N VAL A 35 4.29 -12.85 11.55
CA VAL A 35 4.11 -14.31 11.44
C VAL A 35 2.69 -14.73 11.84
N VAL A 36 2.11 -14.08 12.85
CA VAL A 36 0.72 -14.34 13.28
C VAL A 36 -0.29 -14.02 12.18
N GLN A 37 -0.09 -12.93 11.42
CA GLN A 37 -0.92 -12.62 10.27
C GLN A 37 -0.76 -13.63 9.14
N VAL A 38 0.45 -14.18 8.92
CA VAL A 38 0.70 -15.24 7.93
C VAL A 38 -0.08 -16.50 8.31
N GLU A 39 0.04 -16.97 9.55
CA GLU A 39 -0.66 -18.17 10.03
C GLU A 39 -2.19 -18.05 9.86
N LYS A 40 -2.75 -16.90 10.24
CA LYS A 40 -4.19 -16.64 10.10
C LYS A 40 -4.64 -16.50 8.65
N LEU A 41 -3.82 -15.90 7.79
CA LEU A 41 -4.08 -15.81 6.37
C LEU A 41 -4.10 -17.20 5.73
N ASP A 42 -3.12 -18.05 6.07
CA ASP A 42 -3.07 -19.43 5.57
C ASP A 42 -4.31 -20.22 5.99
N GLU A 43 -4.73 -20.14 7.26
CA GLU A 43 -5.97 -20.77 7.73
C GLU A 43 -7.23 -20.28 6.98
N MET A 44 -7.30 -18.98 6.67
CA MET A 44 -8.40 -18.38 5.91
C MET A 44 -8.42 -18.91 4.47
N LEU A 45 -7.27 -18.92 3.79
CA LEU A 45 -7.15 -19.40 2.42
C LEU A 45 -7.44 -20.90 2.30
N GLU A 46 -6.99 -21.71 3.26
CA GLU A 46 -7.29 -23.14 3.30
C GLU A 46 -8.80 -23.42 3.39
N LYS A 47 -9.54 -22.67 4.23
CA LYS A 47 -11.01 -22.78 4.35
C LYS A 47 -11.72 -22.44 3.04
N GLN A 48 -11.17 -21.51 2.29
CA GLN A 48 -11.68 -21.09 0.99
C GLN A 48 -11.19 -22.00 -0.17
N GLY A 49 -10.31 -22.98 0.10
CA GLY A 49 -9.74 -23.86 -0.92
C GLY A 49 -8.79 -23.14 -1.89
N THR A 50 -8.22 -22.03 -1.47
CA THR A 50 -7.26 -21.22 -2.24
C THR A 50 -5.89 -21.21 -1.54
N LYS A 51 -4.88 -20.60 -2.18
CA LYS A 51 -3.52 -20.48 -1.65
C LYS A 51 -2.82 -19.26 -2.23
N VAL A 52 -1.76 -18.81 -1.56
CA VAL A 52 -0.87 -17.80 -2.12
C VAL A 52 -0.06 -18.39 -3.28
N ASP A 53 -0.17 -17.80 -4.47
CA ASP A 53 0.60 -18.23 -5.64
C ASP A 53 2.06 -17.74 -5.61
N LYS A 54 2.26 -16.49 -5.19
CA LYS A 54 3.55 -15.78 -5.22
C LYS A 54 3.62 -14.74 -4.12
N VAL A 55 4.84 -14.55 -3.61
CA VAL A 55 5.21 -13.43 -2.74
C VAL A 55 6.30 -12.63 -3.44
N LEU A 56 6.05 -11.33 -3.62
CA LEU A 56 7.01 -10.41 -4.25
C LEU A 56 7.69 -9.60 -3.16
N ASN A 57 9.01 -9.78 -3.01
CA ASN A 57 9.82 -8.97 -2.10
C ASN A 57 10.63 -7.94 -2.90
N PHE A 58 10.35 -6.66 -2.67
CA PHE A 58 11.08 -5.57 -3.29
C PHE A 58 12.27 -5.19 -2.41
N THR A 59 13.48 -5.57 -2.83
CA THR A 59 14.71 -5.18 -2.13
C THR A 59 15.27 -3.91 -2.76
N ILE A 60 15.46 -2.88 -1.93
CA ILE A 60 16.04 -1.58 -2.31
C ILE A 60 17.03 -1.16 -1.22
N PHE A 61 18.07 -0.41 -1.57
CA PHE A 61 18.97 0.14 -0.56
C PHE A 61 18.31 1.27 0.23
N ASP A 62 18.57 1.34 1.53
CA ASP A 62 18.00 2.35 2.43
C ASP A 62 18.24 3.78 1.93
N SER A 63 19.42 4.07 1.37
CA SER A 63 19.73 5.38 0.80
C SER A 63 18.78 5.80 -0.33
N PHE A 64 18.38 4.85 -1.19
CA PHE A 64 17.39 5.12 -2.24
C PHE A 64 15.98 5.23 -1.67
N LEU A 65 15.68 4.51 -0.58
CA LEU A 65 14.38 4.60 0.09
C LEU A 65 14.21 5.98 0.75
N GLU A 66 15.25 6.47 1.43
CA GLU A 66 15.28 7.81 2.04
C GLU A 66 15.10 8.90 0.99
N GLU A 67 15.84 8.84 -0.12
CA GLU A 67 15.68 9.78 -1.23
C GLU A 67 14.26 9.73 -1.80
N ARG A 68 13.72 8.53 -2.02
CA ARG A 68 12.37 8.35 -2.55
C ARG A 68 11.30 8.94 -1.65
N ILE A 69 11.41 8.75 -0.33
CA ILE A 69 10.43 9.26 0.63
C ILE A 69 10.52 10.79 0.71
N THR A 70 11.73 11.33 0.85
CA THR A 70 11.94 12.78 1.03
C THR A 70 11.65 13.59 -0.22
N SER A 71 11.78 13.00 -1.41
CA SER A 71 11.50 13.65 -2.69
C SER A 71 10.06 13.48 -3.20
N SER A 72 9.19 12.77 -2.47
CA SER A 72 7.86 12.44 -2.97
C SER A 72 6.86 13.57 -2.78
N TRP A 73 6.15 13.91 -3.86
CA TRP A 73 5.01 14.85 -3.85
C TRP A 73 3.73 14.09 -4.18
N VAL A 74 2.60 14.53 -3.64
CA VAL A 74 1.30 13.90 -3.91
C VAL A 74 0.30 14.95 -4.37
N HIS A 75 -0.39 14.67 -5.47
CA HIS A 75 -1.57 15.40 -5.86
C HIS A 75 -2.76 14.97 -4.99
N PRO A 76 -3.27 15.82 -4.08
CA PRO A 76 -4.20 15.40 -3.04
C PRO A 76 -5.49 14.78 -3.57
N SER A 77 -6.02 15.34 -4.66
CA SER A 77 -7.32 14.93 -5.18
C SER A 77 -7.29 13.59 -5.91
N SER A 78 -6.11 13.15 -6.38
CA SER A 78 -6.00 11.88 -7.13
C SER A 78 -5.08 10.85 -6.51
N GLY A 79 -4.31 11.22 -5.47
CA GLY A 79 -3.29 10.35 -4.88
C GLY A 79 -2.09 10.05 -5.80
N ARG A 80 -1.96 10.75 -6.94
CA ARG A 80 -0.82 10.54 -7.85
C ARG A 80 0.45 11.04 -7.18
N THR A 81 1.48 10.21 -7.23
CA THR A 81 2.80 10.46 -6.64
C THR A 81 3.79 10.88 -7.70
N TYR A 82 4.51 11.96 -7.43
CA TYR A 82 5.63 12.45 -8.23
C TYR A 82 6.91 12.42 -7.40
N GLN A 83 8.06 12.46 -8.07
CA GLN A 83 9.37 12.51 -7.42
C GLN A 83 10.24 13.54 -8.12
N THR A 84 10.93 14.38 -7.35
CA THR A 84 11.74 15.48 -7.91
C THR A 84 12.86 15.03 -8.84
N ASN A 85 13.34 13.79 -8.73
CA ASN A 85 14.52 13.29 -9.44
C ASN A 85 14.24 12.14 -10.43
N MET A 86 13.17 11.36 -10.23
CA MET A 86 12.89 10.16 -11.06
C MET A 86 11.58 10.24 -11.84
N HIS A 87 10.52 10.75 -11.21
CA HIS A 87 9.18 10.84 -11.80
C HIS A 87 8.69 12.28 -11.71
N VAL A 88 9.39 13.16 -12.42
CA VAL A 88 9.16 14.60 -12.38
C VAL A 88 7.90 14.93 -13.18
N PRO A 89 7.01 15.79 -12.67
CA PRO A 89 5.87 16.27 -13.45
C PRO A 89 6.35 17.03 -14.69
N LYS A 90 5.56 17.00 -15.77
CA LYS A 90 5.86 17.73 -17.02
C LYS A 90 5.97 19.24 -16.77
N VAL A 91 5.18 19.76 -15.85
CA VAL A 91 5.21 21.15 -15.40
C VAL A 91 5.44 21.17 -13.89
N SER A 92 6.47 21.90 -13.45
CA SER A 92 6.80 22.01 -12.03
C SER A 92 5.60 22.51 -11.23
N GLY A 93 5.25 21.79 -10.17
CA GLY A 93 4.14 22.15 -9.28
C GLY A 93 2.76 21.70 -9.73
N VAL A 94 2.62 21.15 -10.95
CA VAL A 94 1.33 20.88 -11.59
C VAL A 94 1.17 19.40 -11.91
N ASP A 95 0.03 18.82 -11.55
CA ASP A 95 -0.33 17.45 -11.93
C ASP A 95 -0.50 17.29 -13.44
N ASP A 96 0.09 16.23 -13.99
CA ASP A 96 0.14 15.99 -15.45
C ASP A 96 -1.22 15.70 -16.11
N VAL A 97 -2.23 15.34 -15.32
CA VAL A 97 -3.54 14.91 -15.81
C VAL A 97 -4.62 15.95 -15.48
N SER A 98 -4.62 16.45 -14.24
CA SER A 98 -5.66 17.35 -13.75
C SER A 98 -5.27 18.83 -13.82
N TYR A 99 -3.99 19.16 -14.02
CA TYR A 99 -3.47 20.53 -14.10
C TYR A 99 -3.72 21.39 -12.84
N PHE A 100 -3.86 20.77 -11.67
CA PHE A 100 -3.98 21.44 -10.36
C PHE A 100 -2.70 21.25 -9.52
N ASP A 101 -2.50 22.13 -8.53
CA ASP A 101 -1.27 22.20 -7.72
C ASP A 101 -1.08 21.03 -6.75
N PHE A 102 0.17 20.64 -6.50
CA PHE A 102 0.54 19.64 -5.49
C PHE A 102 0.53 20.19 -4.06
N SER A 103 0.40 19.30 -3.07
CA SER A 103 0.79 19.59 -1.70
C SER A 103 2.01 18.73 -1.31
N ILE A 104 2.90 19.29 -0.49
CA ILE A 104 3.98 18.52 0.14
C ILE A 104 3.33 17.48 1.05
N LEU A 105 3.67 16.20 0.87
CA LEU A 105 3.27 15.15 1.79
C LEU A 105 4.21 15.20 3.01
N ALA A 106 3.83 15.94 4.05
CA ALA A 106 4.46 15.82 5.35
C ALA A 106 3.70 14.74 6.15
N PHE A 107 4.43 13.73 6.61
CA PHE A 107 3.92 12.68 7.51
C PHE A 107 3.45 13.26 8.84
#